data_AF-A0A317MHT8-F1
#
_entry.id   AF-A0A317MHT8-F1
#
_cell.length_a   1.000
_cell.length_b   1.000
_cell.length_c   1.000
_cell.angle_alpha   90.00
_cell.angle_beta   90.00
_cell.angle_gamma   90.00
#
_symmetry.space_group_name_H-M   'P 1'
#
loop_
_entity.id
_entity.type
_entity.pdbx_description
1 polymer ?
#
loop_
_entity_poly.entity_id
_entity_poly.type
_entity_poly.pdbx_seq_one_letter_code
_entity_poly.pdbx_strand_id
1 'polypeptide(L)'
;MKRFLVCNTCGQRISNLLDDQIALDFLGKIEEELLPVGQYGIGCNGDFYISVLDKHHLSYHHDRTRMEGCCGASSNGLPNLVCICKSEIGREITDCCTAHHVILYNNGITLKEDTTGLIEEIFNLPVGDDIKSQYEVLINLGEIDSVLKELRK
;
A
#
# COMPACT_ATOMS: atom_id res chain seq x y z
N MET A 1 -15.39 8.33 2.05
CA MET A 1 -15.23 6.96 2.61
C MET A 1 -13.83 6.53 2.25
N LYS A 2 -13.01 6.21 3.25
CA LYS A 2 -11.60 5.88 3.03
C LYS A 2 -11.45 4.42 2.61
N ARG A 3 -10.46 4.16 1.78
CA ARG A 3 -10.09 2.82 1.30
C ARG A 3 -8.64 2.53 1.66
N PHE A 4 -8.25 1.27 1.65
CA PHE A 4 -6.86 0.90 1.87
C PHE A 4 -6.58 -0.48 1.29
N LEU A 5 -5.33 -0.74 0.95
CA LEU A 5 -4.88 -2.01 0.42
C LEU A 5 -4.31 -2.86 1.54
N VAL A 6 -4.62 -4.16 1.53
CA VAL A 6 -4.10 -5.14 2.49
C VAL A 6 -3.38 -6.26 1.77
N CYS A 7 -2.37 -6.83 2.42
CA CYS A 7 -1.70 -8.04 1.97
C CYS A 7 -2.61 -9.26 2.21
N ASN A 8 -2.83 -10.07 1.18
CA ASN A 8 -3.66 -11.28 1.27
C ASN A 8 -3.03 -12.37 2.17
N THR A 9 -1.71 -12.36 2.32
CA THR A 9 -0.99 -13.37 3.11
C THR A 9 -1.08 -13.15 4.62
N CYS A 10 -0.96 -11.89 5.09
CA CYS A 10 -0.90 -11.60 6.53
C CYS A 10 -1.97 -10.61 7.02
N GLY A 11 -2.81 -10.06 6.14
CA GLY A 11 -3.83 -9.08 6.51
C GLY A 11 -3.29 -7.70 6.88
N GLN A 12 -1.98 -7.47 6.82
CA GLN A 12 -1.40 -6.16 7.12
C GLN A 12 -1.81 -5.13 6.06
N ARG A 13 -2.17 -3.92 6.49
CA ARG A 13 -2.37 -2.79 5.60
C ARG A 13 -1.04 -2.37 4.96
N ILE A 14 -1.02 -2.28 3.63
CA ILE A 14 0.16 -2.01 2.80
C ILE A 14 0.17 -0.63 2.13
N SER A 15 -0.94 0.10 2.23
CA SER A 15 -1.06 1.49 1.76
C SER A 15 -1.52 2.40 2.89
N ASN A 16 -1.35 3.71 2.73
CA ASN A 16 -2.08 4.69 3.52
C ASN A 16 -3.60 4.60 3.28
N LEU A 17 -4.38 5.39 4.01
CA LEU A 17 -5.79 5.62 3.69
C LEU A 17 -5.91 6.39 2.37
N LEU A 18 -6.62 5.79 1.44
CA LEU A 18 -6.85 6.26 0.08
C LEU A 18 -8.27 6.83 -0.03
N ASP A 19 -8.41 7.87 -0.83
CA ASP A 19 -9.66 8.55 -1.15
C ASP A 19 -10.22 8.02 -2.47
N ASP A 20 -10.10 8.83 -3.51
CA ASP A 20 -10.73 8.61 -4.81
C ASP A 20 -9.82 7.82 -5.74
N GLN A 21 -10.48 6.95 -6.51
CA GLN A 21 -9.85 6.35 -7.68
C GLN A 21 -9.75 7.41 -8.78
N ILE A 22 -8.58 7.55 -9.39
CA ILE A 22 -8.36 8.43 -10.53
C ILE A 22 -7.87 7.66 -11.75
N ALA A 23 -8.06 8.26 -12.93
CA ALA A 23 -7.48 7.75 -14.17
C ALA A 23 -5.96 7.94 -14.16
N LEU A 24 -5.24 6.93 -14.62
CA LEU A 24 -3.79 6.97 -14.74
C LEU A 24 -3.39 7.75 -16.00
N ASP A 25 -2.62 8.81 -15.83
CA ASP A 25 -2.04 9.59 -16.93
C ASP A 25 -0.52 9.63 -16.81
N PHE A 26 0.17 8.93 -17.70
CA PHE A 26 1.62 8.87 -17.77
C PHE A 26 2.22 9.89 -18.74
N LEU A 27 1.39 10.63 -19.49
CA LEU A 27 1.86 11.41 -20.62
C LEU A 27 2.76 12.56 -20.16
N GLY A 28 4.02 12.55 -20.63
CA GLY A 28 4.98 13.63 -20.38
C GLY A 28 5.52 13.68 -18.95
N LYS A 29 5.20 12.72 -18.09
CA LYS A 29 5.68 12.67 -16.70
C LYS A 29 7.04 12.00 -16.61
N ILE A 30 8.06 12.77 -16.25
CA ILE A 30 9.44 12.33 -16.04
C ILE A 30 9.92 12.95 -14.73
N GLU A 31 10.44 12.14 -13.80
CA GLU A 31 10.82 12.57 -12.45
C GLU A 31 9.68 13.18 -11.61
N GLU A 32 8.44 12.95 -12.03
CA GLU A 32 7.24 13.47 -11.39
C GLU A 32 6.42 12.35 -10.77
N GLU A 33 5.75 12.61 -9.65
CA GLU A 33 4.74 11.70 -9.12
C GLU A 33 3.62 11.46 -10.17
N LEU A 34 3.28 10.20 -10.37
CA LEU A 34 2.16 9.81 -11.22
C LEU A 34 0.82 10.24 -10.61
N LEU A 35 0.72 10.12 -9.28
CA LEU A 35 -0.51 10.25 -8.52
C LEU A 35 -0.25 11.12 -7.27
N PRO A 36 -1.18 12.01 -6.89
CA PRO A 36 -1.14 12.67 -5.60
C PRO A 36 -1.25 11.66 -4.44
N VAL A 37 -0.68 12.03 -3.29
CA VAL A 37 -0.81 11.27 -2.03
C VAL A 37 -2.28 11.10 -1.65
N GLY A 38 -2.66 9.90 -1.24
CA GLY A 38 -4.02 9.54 -0.88
C GLY A 38 -4.92 9.20 -2.07
N GLN A 39 -4.46 9.33 -3.32
CA GLN A 39 -5.19 8.87 -4.49
C GLN A 39 -4.64 7.55 -5.02
N TYR A 40 -5.47 6.81 -5.76
CA TYR A 40 -5.04 5.56 -6.37
C TYR A 40 -5.62 5.38 -7.77
N GLY A 41 -4.95 4.59 -8.59
CA GLY A 41 -5.45 4.15 -9.88
C GLY A 41 -5.50 2.63 -9.98
N ILE A 42 -6.25 2.14 -10.97
CA ILE A 42 -6.30 0.72 -11.30
C ILE A 42 -5.90 0.58 -12.77
N GLY A 43 -4.88 -0.23 -13.05
CA GLY A 43 -4.42 -0.54 -14.39
C GLY A 43 -5.39 -1.47 -15.12
N CYS A 44 -5.22 -1.62 -16.44
CA CYS A 44 -6.05 -2.51 -17.25
C CYS A 44 -5.91 -4.00 -16.87
N ASN A 45 -4.78 -4.37 -16.25
CA ASN A 45 -4.53 -5.69 -15.70
C ASN A 45 -5.08 -5.88 -14.27
N GLY A 46 -5.71 -4.84 -13.70
CA GLY A 46 -6.26 -4.82 -12.35
C GLY A 46 -5.25 -4.49 -11.25
N ASP A 47 -3.99 -4.21 -11.58
CA ASP A 47 -2.99 -3.79 -10.60
C ASP A 47 -3.31 -2.40 -10.05
N PHE A 48 -2.91 -2.15 -8.82
CA PHE A 48 -3.17 -0.89 -8.13
C PHE A 48 -1.95 0.02 -8.21
N TYR A 49 -2.19 1.30 -8.46
CA TYR A 49 -1.17 2.34 -8.56
C TYR A 49 -1.40 3.32 -7.42
N ILE A 50 -0.35 3.61 -6.64
CA ILE A 50 -0.37 4.58 -5.53
C ILE A 50 0.87 5.48 -5.58
N SER A 51 0.86 6.61 -4.86
CA SER A 51 2.07 7.41 -4.66
C SER A 51 3.12 6.61 -3.88
N VAL A 52 4.40 6.92 -4.13
CA VAL A 52 5.52 6.36 -3.35
C VAL A 52 5.38 6.67 -1.86
N LEU A 53 4.78 7.82 -1.52
CA LEU A 53 4.56 8.25 -0.14
C LEU A 53 3.41 7.52 0.55
N ASP A 54 2.56 6.81 -0.19
CA ASP A 54 1.45 6.03 0.38
C ASP A 54 1.84 4.60 0.76
N LYS A 55 3.10 4.19 0.56
CA LYS A 55 3.57 2.87 1.02
C LYS A 55 3.44 2.74 2.54
N HIS A 56 2.92 1.60 2.99
CA HIS A 56 2.86 1.28 4.41
C HIS A 56 3.26 -0.17 4.65
N HIS A 57 4.01 -0.48 5.71
CA HIS A 57 4.48 -1.86 6.00
C HIS A 57 5.12 -2.61 4.81
N LEU A 58 5.73 -1.86 3.90
CA LEU A 58 6.48 -2.36 2.76
C LEU A 58 7.97 -2.06 2.96
N SER A 59 8.80 -2.98 2.50
CA SER A 59 10.26 -2.84 2.47
C SER A 59 10.78 -3.33 1.13
N TYR A 60 11.99 -2.90 0.78
CA TYR A 60 12.62 -3.41 -0.42
C TYR A 60 13.00 -4.88 -0.29
N HIS A 61 12.91 -5.59 -1.40
CA HIS A 61 13.40 -6.96 -1.52
C HIS A 61 14.92 -7.01 -1.27
N HIS A 62 15.41 -8.06 -0.62
CA HIS A 62 16.82 -8.19 -0.24
C HIS A 62 17.76 -8.35 -1.44
N ASP A 63 17.26 -8.99 -2.51
CA ASP A 63 17.95 -9.09 -3.80
C ASP A 63 18.00 -7.71 -4.48
N ARG A 64 19.17 -7.10 -4.42
CA ARG A 64 19.44 -5.77 -4.96
C ARG A 64 19.40 -5.73 -6.48
N THR A 65 19.49 -6.88 -7.17
CA THR A 65 19.39 -6.90 -8.64
C THR A 65 18.01 -6.49 -9.14
N ARG A 66 17.00 -6.53 -8.27
CA ARG A 66 15.63 -6.09 -8.58
C ARG A 66 15.47 -4.56 -8.58
N MET A 67 16.46 -3.82 -8.10
CA MET A 67 16.52 -2.36 -8.16
C MET A 67 17.25 -1.91 -9.42
N GLU A 68 16.74 -2.32 -10.59
CA GLU A 68 17.33 -1.95 -11.88
C GLU A 68 16.81 -0.60 -12.40
N GLY A 69 17.72 0.29 -12.79
CA GLY A 69 17.45 1.59 -13.40
C GLY A 69 18.70 2.49 -13.31
N CYS A 70 18.61 3.71 -13.84
CA CYS A 70 19.71 4.65 -13.87
C CYS A 70 19.87 5.39 -12.53
N CYS A 71 18.77 5.97 -12.02
CA CYS A 71 18.77 6.77 -10.78
C CYS A 71 17.85 6.19 -9.69
N GLY A 72 17.01 5.22 -10.04
CA GLY A 72 16.06 4.57 -9.14
C GLY A 72 15.57 3.27 -9.78
N ALA A 73 14.49 2.70 -9.26
CA ALA A 73 13.92 1.51 -9.87
C ALA A 73 13.13 1.88 -11.13
N SER A 74 13.48 1.29 -12.27
CA SER A 74 12.72 1.39 -13.53
C SER A 74 11.46 0.54 -13.47
N SER A 75 10.60 0.63 -14.48
CA SER A 75 9.40 -0.21 -14.61
C SER A 75 9.69 -1.68 -14.94
N ASN A 76 10.92 -2.03 -15.32
CA ASN A 76 11.29 -3.39 -15.72
C ASN A 76 11.67 -4.26 -14.53
N GLY A 77 11.51 -5.57 -14.68
CA GLY A 77 12.03 -6.56 -13.75
C GLY A 77 11.01 -7.13 -12.75
N LEU A 78 11.52 -7.88 -11.78
CA LEU A 78 10.75 -8.58 -10.76
C LEU A 78 10.23 -7.63 -9.66
N PRO A 79 9.27 -8.07 -8.82
CA PRO A 79 8.81 -7.27 -7.68
C PRO A 79 9.98 -6.83 -6.80
N ASN A 80 10.07 -5.52 -6.50
CA ASN A 80 11.10 -4.97 -5.62
C ASN A 80 10.56 -4.58 -4.23
N LEU A 81 9.24 -4.66 -4.01
CA LEU A 81 8.61 -4.42 -2.71
C LEU A 81 8.05 -5.70 -2.11
N VAL A 82 8.33 -5.90 -0.83
CA VAL A 82 7.79 -6.99 0.00
C VAL A 82 7.02 -6.45 1.18
N CYS A 83 5.93 -7.13 1.54
CA CYS A 83 5.25 -6.94 2.81
C CYS A 83 6.16 -7.35 3.97
N ILE A 84 5.84 -6.90 5.19
CA ILE A 84 6.50 -7.34 6.42
C ILE A 84 6.52 -8.88 6.58
N CYS A 85 5.49 -9.57 6.07
CA CYS A 85 5.41 -11.03 6.03
C CYS A 85 6.26 -11.70 4.92
N LYS A 86 7.05 -10.91 4.19
CA LYS A 86 7.93 -11.32 3.08
C LYS A 86 7.25 -11.73 1.79
N SER A 87 5.93 -11.62 1.69
CA SER A 87 5.24 -11.75 0.40
C SER A 87 5.69 -10.65 -0.56
N GLU A 88 5.94 -10.99 -1.81
CA GLU A 88 6.22 -10.04 -2.89
C GLU A 88 4.90 -9.38 -3.30
N ILE A 89 4.82 -8.06 -3.16
CA ILE A 89 3.55 -7.31 -3.29
C ILE A 89 3.52 -6.46 -4.54
N GLY A 90 4.67 -5.96 -4.98
CA GLY A 90 4.67 -4.89 -5.96
C GLY A 90 6.05 -4.41 -6.35
N ARG A 91 6.04 -3.32 -7.10
CA ARG A 91 7.22 -2.62 -7.56
C ARG A 91 7.08 -1.13 -7.36
N GLU A 92 8.06 -0.53 -6.69
CA GLU A 92 8.29 0.90 -6.75
C GLU A 92 9.04 1.26 -8.03
N ILE A 93 8.58 2.31 -8.69
CA ILE A 93 9.18 2.89 -9.89
C ILE A 93 9.56 4.33 -9.54
N THR A 94 10.85 4.62 -9.56
CA THR A 94 11.47 5.91 -9.18
C THR A 94 12.66 6.24 -10.08
N ASP A 95 12.69 5.69 -11.29
CA ASP A 95 13.73 6.00 -12.27
C ASP A 95 13.52 7.38 -12.89
N CYS A 96 14.63 8.08 -13.14
CA CYS A 96 14.66 9.45 -13.66
C CYS A 96 14.08 9.60 -15.08
N CYS A 97 13.81 8.52 -15.79
CA CYS A 97 13.17 8.56 -17.10
C CYS A 97 11.66 8.28 -17.05
N THR A 98 11.07 8.17 -15.85
CA THR A 98 9.69 7.69 -15.65
C THR A 98 8.91 8.53 -14.65
N ALA A 99 7.58 8.40 -14.66
CA ALA A 99 6.74 8.88 -13.57
C ALA A 99 6.94 8.01 -12.31
N HIS A 100 7.10 8.65 -11.16
CA HIS A 100 7.30 7.98 -9.88
C HIS A 100 5.98 7.47 -9.31
N HIS A 101 5.94 6.19 -8.93
CA HIS A 101 4.77 5.55 -8.34
C HIS A 101 5.11 4.16 -7.79
N VAL A 102 4.13 3.53 -7.16
CA VAL A 102 4.17 2.12 -6.80
C VAL A 102 3.07 1.37 -7.52
N ILE A 103 3.43 0.23 -8.11
CA ILE A 103 2.49 -0.76 -8.66
C ILE A 103 2.37 -1.89 -7.63
N LEU A 104 1.15 -2.19 -7.19
CA LEU A 104 0.85 -3.31 -6.30
C LEU A 104 0.05 -4.36 -7.08
N TYR A 105 0.55 -5.60 -7.10
CA TYR A 105 0.03 -6.67 -7.94
C TYR A 105 -1.25 -7.25 -7.35
N ASN A 106 -2.31 -7.27 -8.15
CA ASN A 106 -3.66 -7.63 -7.69
C ASN A 106 -3.81 -9.05 -7.12
N ASN A 107 -2.95 -9.98 -7.51
CA ASN A 107 -2.98 -11.36 -7.01
C ASN A 107 -2.61 -11.47 -5.52
N GLY A 108 -1.83 -10.52 -4.99
CA GLY A 108 -1.31 -10.56 -3.61
C GLY A 108 -2.00 -9.62 -2.64
N ILE A 109 -2.96 -8.83 -3.10
CA ILE A 109 -3.55 -7.73 -2.33
C ILE A 109 -5.08 -7.69 -2.46
N THR A 110 -5.73 -7.00 -1.53
CA THR A 110 -7.17 -6.72 -1.56
C THR A 110 -7.41 -5.26 -1.21
N LEU A 111 -8.27 -4.58 -1.98
CA LEU A 111 -8.81 -3.27 -1.62
C LEU A 111 -9.95 -3.44 -0.61
N LYS A 112 -9.85 -2.74 0.50
CA LYS A 112 -10.87 -2.69 1.54
C LYS A 112 -11.37 -1.28 1.73
N GLU A 113 -12.60 -1.16 2.20
CA GLU A 113 -13.24 0.10 2.57
C GLU A 113 -13.37 0.16 4.08
N ASP A 114 -13.01 1.29 4.69
CA ASP A 114 -13.37 1.53 6.09
C ASP A 114 -14.81 2.01 6.16
N THR A 115 -15.73 1.06 6.31
CA THR A 115 -17.17 1.34 6.46
C THR A 115 -17.55 1.72 7.89
N THR A 116 -16.64 1.59 8.83
CA THR A 116 -16.93 1.69 10.27
C THR A 116 -16.28 2.89 10.94
N GLY A 117 -15.26 3.49 10.32
CA GLY A 117 -14.40 4.51 10.93
C GLY A 117 -13.40 3.93 11.93
N LEU A 118 -13.40 2.61 12.15
CA LEU A 118 -12.56 1.96 13.17
C LEU A 118 -11.07 2.10 12.88
N ILE A 119 -10.68 2.18 11.60
CA ILE A 119 -9.27 2.36 11.26
C ILE A 119 -8.82 3.77 11.68
N GLU A 120 -9.64 4.79 11.40
CA GLU A 120 -9.39 6.16 11.88
C GLU A 120 -9.37 6.26 13.42
N GLU A 121 -10.25 5.52 14.11
CA GLU A 121 -10.22 5.44 15.58
C GLU A 121 -8.91 4.84 16.09
N ILE A 122 -8.43 3.75 15.49
CA ILE A 122 -7.14 3.10 15.85
C ILE A 122 -5.98 4.07 15.70
N PHE A 123 -5.96 4.89 14.65
CA PHE A 123 -4.91 5.88 14.45
C PHE A 123 -4.81 6.87 15.61
N ASN A 124 -5.97 7.27 16.16
CA ASN A 124 -6.06 8.26 17.23
C ASN A 124 -5.84 7.66 18.63
N LEU A 125 -5.65 6.34 18.76
CA LEU A 125 -5.39 5.71 20.05
C LEU A 125 -4.03 6.15 20.62
N PRO A 126 -3.95 6.42 21.94
CA PRO A 126 -2.70 6.76 22.63
C PRO A 126 -1.88 5.49 22.95
N VAL A 127 -1.70 4.61 21.97
CA VAL A 127 -0.93 3.36 22.07
C VAL A 127 0.19 3.32 21.02
N GLY A 128 1.17 2.43 21.18
CA GLY A 128 2.26 2.26 20.22
C GLY A 128 1.80 1.76 18.85
N ASP A 129 2.60 2.05 17.82
CA ASP A 129 2.30 1.67 16.42
C ASP A 129 2.27 0.16 16.21
N ASP A 130 3.00 -0.59 17.04
CA ASP A 130 2.97 -2.05 17.10
C ASP A 130 1.60 -2.58 17.52
N ILE A 131 0.98 -1.96 18.54
CA ILE A 131 -0.36 -2.30 19.00
C ILE A 131 -1.40 -1.90 17.95
N LYS A 132 -1.27 -0.70 17.36
CA LYS A 132 -2.16 -0.25 16.27
C LYS A 132 -2.14 -1.22 15.09
N SER A 133 -0.94 -1.67 14.69
CA SER A 133 -0.77 -2.65 13.61
C SER A 133 -1.44 -3.98 13.91
N GLN A 134 -1.41 -4.45 15.17
CA GLN A 134 -2.11 -5.68 15.58
C GLN A 134 -3.63 -5.52 15.47
N TYR A 135 -4.19 -4.39 15.90
CA TYR A 135 -5.62 -4.13 15.75
C TYR A 135 -6.06 -4.05 14.29
N GLU A 136 -5.27 -3.42 13.42
CA GLU A 136 -5.54 -3.41 11.98
C GLU A 136 -5.59 -4.83 11.40
N VAL A 137 -4.63 -5.68 11.74
CA VAL A 137 -4.60 -7.08 11.28
C VAL A 137 -5.82 -7.84 11.77
N LEU A 138 -6.21 -7.70 13.04
CA LEU A 138 -7.39 -8.35 13.59
C LEU A 138 -8.68 -7.91 12.86
N ILE A 139 -8.87 -6.61 12.66
CA ILE A 139 -10.00 -6.09 11.85
C ILE A 139 -9.97 -6.70 10.45
N ASN A 140 -8.80 -6.74 9.84
CA ASN A 140 -8.65 -7.25 8.47
C ASN A 140 -8.87 -8.77 8.36
N LEU A 141 -8.71 -9.52 9.44
CA LEU A 141 -9.00 -10.96 9.50
C LEU A 141 -10.44 -11.25 9.98
N GLY A 142 -11.26 -10.23 10.24
CA GLY A 142 -12.66 -10.37 10.64
C GLY A 142 -12.91 -10.40 12.15
N GLU A 143 -11.90 -10.14 12.97
CA GLU A 143 -11.94 -10.18 14.44
C GLU A 143 -12.37 -8.83 15.05
N ILE A 144 -13.35 -8.15 14.44
CA ILE A 144 -13.78 -6.79 14.81
C ILE A 144 -14.31 -6.73 16.24
N ASP A 145 -15.11 -7.73 16.66
CA ASP A 145 -15.69 -7.78 18.01
C ASP A 145 -14.62 -7.88 19.11
N SER A 146 -13.55 -8.62 18.82
CA SER A 146 -12.39 -8.77 19.71
C SER A 146 -11.69 -7.43 19.92
N VAL A 147 -11.50 -6.66 18.84
CA VAL A 147 -10.88 -5.32 18.89
C VAL A 147 -11.79 -4.33 19.63
N LEU A 148 -13.08 -4.27 19.28
CA LEU A 148 -14.04 -3.39 19.95
C LEU A 148 -14.13 -3.63 21.46
N LYS A 149 -13.99 -4.88 21.90
CA LYS A 149 -13.98 -5.22 23.32
C LYS A 149 -12.75 -4.68 24.04
N GLU A 150 -11.57 -4.70 23.41
CA GLU A 150 -10.35 -4.13 23.99
C GLU A 150 -10.39 -2.60 23.99
N LEU A 151 -10.91 -1.96 22.93
CA LEU A 151 -11.01 -0.49 22.85
C LEU A 151 -11.97 0.13 23.87
N ARG A 152 -12.92 -0.66 24.40
CA ARG A 152 -13.95 -0.21 25.36
C ARG A 152 -13.61 -0.51 26.82
N LYS A 153 -12.43 -1.06 27.12
CA LYS A 153 -11.94 -1.23 28.49
C LYS A 153 -11.28 0.04 29.00
#